data_AF-A0A4R8T1A6-F1
#
_entry.id   AF-A0A4R8T1A6-F1
#
_cell.length_a   1.000
_cell.length_b   1.000
_cell.length_c   1.000
_cell.angle_alpha   90.00
_cell.angle_beta   90.00
_cell.angle_gamma   90.00
#
_symmetry.space_group_name_H-M   'P 1'
#
loop_
_entity.id
_entity.type
_entity.pdbx_description
1 polymer ?
#
loop_
_entity_poly.entity_id
_entity_poly.type
_entity_poly.pdbx_seq_one_letter_code
_entity_poly.pdbx_strand_id
1 'polypeptide(L)'
;MKPGLGVLTATVALGLLPLAIAHGAHEAAGDAMKMDMSHTDVAEEPHQDTESYPPTYFALPNHAGVMYAHIGAMVLAWVFVLPIAVMLSVARSRYTLALQFLFLATNAIGVLLGAIYNRSTPDLYPNNAHHKLGWVVTVLVVVQVVIGLFGRAAGALRGESRWPRSRPQTKAESQSFMPVSSAAMAEHHRVSGSPYSSRFSNDSGQGTEPCTESLRSPCRSSFSKEANHDFDDAQKEYDDVYSDLEDEFPMPMPGSSEQGRLNAICAKIAGRLSSRVGAVVLSFYSLIDRAILPLGSVTLCLGIVTYGRFFEGNEIYSGLAHWVKGGIFFWLGLLTLGRWTGSFGELGWAWNVRPQRVDGKWRPSAEFVESALIFVYGSTNIFLEHLGNWGGEYSAQDLEHISIAVLFIGGGLFGMLIESSRIRDLLNTSVIDAATTAPGQAGDEEAPETVQPPRQYEFSINPIPSLVILLLGIMMSSHTQHSMISSMVHKQWGNLLTGASFARGFTYVIMYLKPPKSVLPSRPPTELLAAFGLISGGIIFMASASDTVAGMIHYKLDAMFMYTVTMGFVGVLMAWEIIVLAIKGWAVRRELRH
;
A
#
# COMPACT_ATOMS: atom_id res chain seq x y z
N MET A 1 4.65 -36.03 -30.83
CA MET A 1 3.59 -36.62 -29.99
C MET A 1 2.97 -35.50 -29.17
N LYS A 2 1.65 -35.26 -29.34
CA LYS A 2 0.92 -34.20 -28.63
C LYS A 2 0.62 -34.67 -27.19
N PRO A 3 0.97 -33.92 -26.13
CA PRO A 3 0.50 -34.26 -24.79
C PRO A 3 -1.01 -33.96 -24.70
N GLY A 4 -1.73 -34.93 -24.15
CA GLY A 4 -3.17 -35.07 -24.29
C GLY A 4 -3.98 -34.05 -23.51
N LEU A 5 -5.14 -33.74 -24.09
CA LEU A 5 -6.25 -32.95 -23.57
C LEU A 5 -6.73 -33.38 -22.15
N GLY A 6 -6.33 -34.57 -21.69
CA GLY A 6 -6.72 -35.14 -20.39
C GLY A 6 -6.06 -34.49 -19.16
N VAL A 7 -4.90 -33.84 -19.29
CA VAL A 7 -4.25 -33.17 -18.14
C VAL A 7 -4.88 -31.81 -17.85
N LEU A 8 -5.40 -31.15 -18.90
CA LEU A 8 -6.09 -29.85 -18.81
C LEU A 8 -7.52 -29.99 -18.27
N THR A 9 -8.21 -31.10 -18.57
CA THR A 9 -9.53 -31.38 -17.97
C THR A 9 -9.43 -31.76 -16.49
N ALA A 10 -8.36 -32.44 -16.06
CA ALA A 10 -8.14 -32.77 -14.65
C ALA A 10 -7.84 -31.53 -13.78
N THR A 11 -7.14 -30.52 -14.31
CA THR A 11 -6.85 -29.27 -13.59
C THR A 11 -8.05 -28.34 -13.51
N VAL A 12 -8.91 -28.31 -14.53
CA VAL A 12 -10.19 -27.57 -14.49
C VAL A 12 -11.19 -28.26 -13.54
N ALA A 13 -11.21 -29.60 -13.47
CA ALA A 13 -12.05 -30.32 -12.52
C ALA A 13 -11.63 -30.12 -11.05
N LEU A 14 -10.31 -30.03 -10.76
CA LEU A 14 -9.80 -29.72 -9.43
C LEU A 14 -10.00 -28.24 -9.02
N GLY A 15 -10.07 -27.32 -9.98
CA GLY A 15 -10.41 -25.91 -9.73
C GLY A 15 -11.91 -25.65 -9.47
N LEU A 16 -12.79 -26.59 -9.82
CA LEU A 16 -14.23 -26.51 -9.59
C LEU A 16 -14.69 -27.22 -8.31
N LEU A 17 -13.82 -28.00 -7.65
CA LEU A 17 -14.12 -28.63 -6.36
C LEU A 17 -14.52 -27.63 -5.26
N PRO A 18 -13.91 -26.43 -5.13
CA PRO A 18 -14.36 -25.44 -4.16
C PRO A 18 -15.75 -24.88 -4.47
N LEU A 19 -16.13 -24.80 -5.75
CA LEU A 19 -17.43 -24.29 -6.20
C LEU A 19 -18.55 -25.33 -5.97
N ALA A 20 -18.23 -26.62 -6.15
CA ALA A 20 -19.15 -27.73 -5.87
C ALA A 20 -19.31 -28.00 -4.36
N ILE A 21 -18.27 -27.77 -3.55
CA ILE A 21 -18.37 -27.84 -2.07
C ILE A 21 -19.15 -26.62 -1.52
N ALA A 22 -19.03 -25.44 -2.17
CA ALA A 22 -19.82 -24.26 -1.81
C ALA A 22 -21.31 -24.37 -2.21
N HIS A 23 -21.65 -25.12 -3.28
CA HIS A 23 -23.05 -25.44 -3.61
C HIS A 23 -23.59 -26.65 -2.84
N GLY A 24 -22.76 -27.66 -2.54
CA GLY A 24 -23.16 -28.86 -1.78
C GLY A 24 -23.43 -28.59 -0.29
N ALA A 25 -22.81 -27.54 0.28
CA ALA A 25 -23.10 -27.09 1.65
C ALA A 25 -24.48 -26.41 1.78
N HIS A 26 -25.14 -26.08 0.66
CA HIS A 26 -26.48 -25.47 0.67
C HIS A 26 -27.62 -26.52 0.51
N GLU A 27 -27.32 -27.72 0.01
CA GLU A 27 -28.31 -28.82 -0.11
C GLU A 27 -28.21 -29.87 1.02
N ALA A 28 -27.06 -30.02 1.68
CA ALA A 28 -26.92 -30.97 2.80
C ALA A 28 -27.45 -30.45 4.16
N ALA A 29 -27.86 -29.18 4.23
CA ALA A 29 -28.49 -28.58 5.41
C ALA A 29 -30.03 -28.44 5.28
N GLY A 30 -30.63 -29.07 4.26
CA GLY A 30 -32.05 -28.96 3.93
C GLY A 30 -32.96 -30.10 4.43
N ASP A 31 -32.44 -31.17 5.04
CA ASP A 31 -33.25 -32.38 5.32
C ASP A 31 -33.38 -32.77 6.80
N ALA A 32 -33.22 -31.82 7.72
CA ALA A 32 -33.46 -32.09 9.14
C ALA A 32 -34.09 -30.90 9.86
N MET A 33 -35.38 -30.65 9.59
CA MET A 33 -36.34 -30.08 10.56
C MET A 33 -37.76 -30.06 9.95
N LYS A 34 -38.44 -31.21 10.01
CA LYS A 34 -39.92 -31.21 10.09
C LYS A 34 -40.27 -30.92 11.54
N MET A 35 -40.57 -29.67 11.86
CA MET A 35 -41.25 -29.31 13.10
C MET A 35 -42.71 -29.00 12.78
N ASP A 36 -43.56 -29.81 13.39
CA ASP A 36 -45.01 -29.75 13.43
C ASP A 36 -45.48 -28.39 13.98
N MET A 37 -46.30 -27.68 13.22
CA MET A 37 -46.89 -26.39 13.63
C MET A 37 -48.12 -26.66 14.49
N SER A 38 -47.88 -27.00 15.76
CA SER A 38 -48.89 -26.98 16.80
C SER A 38 -48.84 -25.61 17.50
N HIS A 39 -49.90 -24.82 17.35
CA HIS A 39 -50.13 -23.57 18.09
C HIS A 39 -50.06 -23.83 19.60
N THR A 40 -49.00 -23.36 20.24
CA THR A 40 -48.95 -23.13 21.68
C THR A 40 -48.41 -21.73 21.91
N ASP A 41 -49.24 -20.91 22.55
CA ASP A 41 -48.94 -19.55 22.98
C ASP A 41 -47.61 -19.51 23.74
N VAL A 42 -46.57 -18.97 23.09
CA VAL A 42 -45.30 -18.67 23.75
C VAL A 42 -45.46 -17.30 24.37
N ALA A 43 -45.43 -17.29 25.70
CA ALA A 43 -45.33 -16.10 26.53
C ALA A 43 -44.22 -15.19 26.00
N GLU A 44 -44.56 -13.91 25.82
CA GLU A 44 -43.60 -12.84 25.58
C GLU A 44 -42.47 -12.97 26.62
N GLU A 45 -41.25 -13.22 26.14
CA GLU A 45 -40.08 -13.00 26.98
C GLU A 45 -40.07 -11.53 27.41
N PRO A 46 -39.77 -11.24 28.68
CA PRO A 46 -39.84 -9.90 29.18
C PRO A 46 -38.86 -9.04 28.39
N HIS A 47 -39.38 -8.05 27.68
CA HIS A 47 -38.61 -6.91 27.21
C HIS A 47 -37.78 -6.44 28.40
N GLN A 48 -36.47 -6.68 28.37
CA GLN A 48 -35.55 -5.95 29.21
C GLN A 48 -35.79 -4.48 28.87
N ASP A 49 -36.38 -3.77 29.82
CA ASP A 49 -36.49 -2.32 29.78
C ASP A 49 -35.16 -1.77 29.28
N THR A 50 -35.23 -1.03 28.18
CA THR A 50 -34.07 -0.44 27.53
C THR A 50 -33.35 0.42 28.55
N GLU A 51 -32.27 -0.08 29.15
CA GLU A 51 -31.25 0.80 29.72
C GLU A 51 -30.91 1.79 28.60
N SER A 52 -31.26 3.06 28.84
CA SER A 52 -31.24 4.12 27.84
C SER A 52 -29.91 4.11 27.07
N TYR A 53 -29.94 3.74 25.78
CA TYR A 53 -28.78 3.85 24.90
C TYR A 53 -28.20 5.27 25.04
N PRO A 54 -26.90 5.42 25.28
CA PRO A 54 -26.32 6.70 25.65
C PRO A 54 -26.57 7.73 24.54
N PRO A 55 -26.84 9.01 24.89
CA PRO A 55 -27.02 10.04 23.89
C PRO A 55 -25.71 10.24 23.10
N THR A 56 -25.80 10.08 21.78
CA THR A 56 -24.70 10.23 20.83
C THR A 56 -24.88 11.52 20.02
N TYR A 57 -23.82 11.98 19.35
CA TYR A 57 -23.93 13.12 18.44
C TYR A 57 -24.74 12.79 17.17
N PHE A 58 -24.93 11.51 16.83
CA PHE A 58 -25.85 11.08 15.77
C PHE A 58 -27.30 11.50 16.04
N ALA A 59 -27.73 11.40 17.30
CA ALA A 59 -29.09 11.69 17.71
C ALA A 59 -29.31 13.15 18.14
N LEU A 60 -28.27 14.00 18.10
CA LEU A 60 -28.36 15.40 18.52
C LEU A 60 -28.81 16.29 17.34
N PRO A 61 -30.05 16.81 17.32
CA PRO A 61 -30.55 17.60 16.18
C PRO A 61 -29.95 19.01 16.12
N ASN A 62 -29.47 19.52 17.25
CA ASN A 62 -28.97 20.89 17.37
C ASN A 62 -27.68 21.06 16.56
N HIS A 63 -27.67 22.05 15.65
CA HIS A 63 -26.50 22.41 14.84
C HIS A 63 -25.92 21.24 14.01
N ALA A 64 -26.71 20.22 13.68
CA ALA A 64 -26.28 19.07 12.88
C ALA A 64 -25.64 19.47 11.54
N GLY A 65 -26.15 20.53 10.89
CA GLY A 65 -25.56 21.07 9.66
C GLY A 65 -24.11 21.57 9.83
N VAL A 66 -23.76 22.13 10.99
CA VAL A 66 -22.39 22.57 11.30
C VAL A 66 -21.47 21.35 11.50
N MET A 67 -21.96 20.30 12.15
CA MET A 67 -21.22 19.04 12.29
C MET A 67 -20.97 18.37 10.94
N TYR A 68 -22.00 18.26 10.08
CA TYR A 68 -21.80 17.72 8.73
C TYR A 68 -20.87 18.57 7.89
N ALA A 69 -20.89 19.90 8.03
CA ALA A 69 -19.94 20.78 7.37
C ALA A 69 -18.51 20.58 7.89
N HIS A 70 -18.33 20.38 9.19
CA HIS A 70 -17.03 20.02 9.79
C HIS A 70 -16.51 18.70 9.23
N ILE A 71 -17.32 17.64 9.26
CA ILE A 71 -16.96 16.32 8.72
C ILE A 71 -16.62 16.42 7.23
N GLY A 72 -17.46 17.09 6.44
CA GLY A 72 -17.23 17.29 5.01
C GLY A 72 -15.94 18.05 4.71
N ALA A 73 -15.65 19.13 5.44
CA ALA A 73 -14.42 19.88 5.30
C ALA A 73 -13.18 19.06 5.69
N MET A 74 -13.25 18.27 6.76
CA MET A 74 -12.15 17.40 7.18
C MET A 74 -11.90 16.26 6.19
N VAL A 75 -12.96 15.62 5.68
CA VAL A 75 -12.84 14.60 4.63
C VAL A 75 -12.25 15.20 3.36
N LEU A 76 -12.72 16.37 2.92
CA LEU A 76 -12.17 17.08 1.76
C LEU A 76 -10.68 17.37 1.94
N ALA A 77 -10.27 17.90 3.10
CA ALA A 77 -8.87 18.22 3.37
C ALA A 77 -8.00 16.95 3.42
N TRP A 78 -8.37 15.96 4.23
CA TRP A 78 -7.51 14.84 4.60
C TRP A 78 -7.57 13.65 3.63
N VAL A 79 -8.72 13.40 3.00
CA VAL A 79 -8.90 12.27 2.06
C VAL A 79 -8.64 12.70 0.62
N PHE A 80 -8.96 13.94 0.24
CA PHE A 80 -8.84 14.40 -1.14
C PHE A 80 -7.65 15.33 -1.38
N VAL A 81 -7.58 16.46 -0.67
CA VAL A 81 -6.55 17.49 -0.96
C VAL A 81 -5.15 17.03 -0.52
N LEU A 82 -5.02 16.46 0.68
CA LEU A 82 -3.73 16.07 1.25
C LEU A 82 -3.00 15.00 0.43
N PRO A 83 -3.61 13.88 0.02
CA PRO A 83 -2.90 12.86 -0.74
C PRO A 83 -2.37 13.39 -2.07
N ILE A 84 -3.14 14.25 -2.75
CA ILE A 84 -2.67 14.92 -3.97
C ILE A 84 -1.49 15.85 -3.66
N ALA A 85 -1.55 16.63 -2.58
CA ALA A 85 -0.46 17.52 -2.18
C ALA A 85 0.82 16.74 -1.87
N VAL A 86 0.72 15.60 -1.20
CA VAL A 86 1.83 14.69 -0.95
C VAL A 86 2.39 14.16 -2.28
N MET A 87 1.54 13.67 -3.19
CA MET A 87 2.00 13.16 -4.48
C MET A 87 2.71 14.21 -5.34
N LEU A 88 2.21 15.45 -5.36
CA LEU A 88 2.88 16.56 -6.04
C LEU A 88 4.20 16.93 -5.36
N SER A 89 4.26 16.89 -4.02
CA SER A 89 5.49 17.12 -3.25
C SER A 89 6.56 16.09 -3.57
N VAL A 90 6.19 14.81 -3.62
CA VAL A 90 7.08 13.71 -4.00
C VAL A 90 7.55 13.85 -5.45
N ALA A 91 6.68 14.33 -6.34
CA ALA A 91 7.02 14.66 -7.73
C ALA A 91 7.83 15.96 -7.89
N ARG A 92 8.10 16.69 -6.80
CA ARG A 92 8.75 18.01 -6.79
C ARG A 92 8.09 19.05 -7.71
N SER A 93 6.77 18.99 -7.85
CA SER A 93 6.05 19.90 -8.74
C SER A 93 5.94 21.32 -8.19
N ARG A 94 5.91 22.32 -9.09
CA ARG A 94 5.65 23.73 -8.72
C ARG A 94 4.28 23.94 -8.05
N TYR A 95 3.32 23.06 -8.30
CA TYR A 95 1.96 23.14 -7.75
C TYR A 95 1.88 22.72 -6.28
N THR A 96 2.93 22.14 -5.70
CA THR A 96 2.92 21.66 -4.31
C THR A 96 2.55 22.75 -3.32
N LEU A 97 3.11 23.96 -3.45
CA LEU A 97 2.84 25.06 -2.51
C LEU A 97 1.38 25.50 -2.54
N ALA A 98 0.80 25.64 -3.73
CA ALA A 98 -0.60 26.01 -3.89
C ALA A 98 -1.53 25.00 -3.22
N LEU A 99 -1.24 23.71 -3.38
CA LEU A 99 -2.09 22.65 -2.82
C LEU A 99 -1.87 22.46 -1.32
N GLN A 100 -0.66 22.69 -0.80
CA GLN A 100 -0.40 22.75 0.64
C GLN A 100 -1.15 23.91 1.31
N PHE A 101 -1.22 25.07 0.65
CA PHE A 101 -2.03 26.19 1.13
C PHE A 101 -3.53 25.88 1.10
N LEU A 102 -4.03 25.30 0.01
CA LEU A 102 -5.42 24.87 -0.10
C LEU A 102 -5.79 23.86 0.99
N PHE A 103 -4.88 22.91 1.28
CA PHE A 103 -5.03 21.97 2.38
C PHE A 103 -5.17 22.70 3.72
N LEU A 104 -4.24 23.61 4.04
CA LEU A 104 -4.28 24.36 5.30
C LEU A 104 -5.54 25.21 5.45
N ALA A 105 -5.97 25.87 4.37
CA ALA A 105 -7.20 26.67 4.37
C ALA A 105 -8.43 25.79 4.63
N THR A 106 -8.55 24.66 3.93
CA THR A 106 -9.68 23.73 4.10
C THR A 106 -9.68 23.11 5.50
N ASN A 107 -8.51 22.72 6.02
CA ASN A 107 -8.37 22.20 7.39
C ASN A 107 -8.74 23.26 8.43
N ALA A 108 -8.32 24.51 8.25
CA ALA A 108 -8.66 25.62 9.15
C ALA A 108 -10.17 25.88 9.19
N ILE A 109 -10.86 25.83 8.04
CA ILE A 109 -12.33 25.91 7.97
C ILE A 109 -12.96 24.74 8.75
N GLY A 110 -12.47 23.52 8.55
CA GLY A 110 -12.91 22.35 9.31
C GLY A 110 -12.76 22.55 10.83
N VAL A 111 -11.58 22.97 11.30
CA VAL A 111 -11.32 23.22 12.74
C VAL A 111 -12.25 24.31 13.28
N LEU A 112 -12.46 25.39 12.52
CA LEU A 112 -13.35 26.49 12.91
C LEU A 112 -14.79 26.00 13.09
N LEU A 113 -15.31 25.22 12.13
CA LEU A 113 -16.66 24.65 12.22
C LEU A 113 -16.82 23.73 13.43
N GLY A 114 -15.82 22.88 13.70
CA GLY A 114 -15.80 22.03 14.89
C GLY A 114 -15.77 22.82 16.19
N ALA A 115 -14.99 23.92 16.24
CA ALA A 115 -14.94 24.80 17.40
C ALA A 115 -16.26 25.56 17.64
N ILE A 116 -16.94 25.98 16.56
CA ILE A 116 -18.27 26.60 16.65
C ILE A 116 -19.28 25.60 17.19
N TYR A 117 -19.27 24.36 16.66
CA TYR A 117 -20.16 23.30 17.12
C TYR A 117 -19.96 23.02 18.62
N ASN A 118 -18.72 22.80 19.06
CA ASN A 118 -18.40 22.50 20.47
C ASN A 118 -18.84 23.59 21.45
N ARG A 119 -18.91 24.86 21.02
CA ARG A 119 -19.44 25.96 21.85
C ARG A 119 -20.96 26.06 21.83
N SER A 120 -21.60 25.50 20.81
CA SER A 120 -23.04 25.64 20.55
C SER A 120 -23.85 24.39 20.95
N THR A 121 -23.16 23.31 21.35
CA THR A 121 -23.78 22.03 21.76
C THR A 121 -23.23 21.55 23.10
N PRO A 122 -24.00 20.77 23.87
CA PRO A 122 -23.48 20.11 25.07
C PRO A 122 -22.34 19.15 24.71
N ASP A 123 -21.37 19.01 25.61
CA ASP A 123 -20.31 18.02 25.48
C ASP A 123 -20.84 16.64 25.90
N LEU A 124 -21.13 15.80 24.91
CA LEU A 124 -21.62 14.43 25.12
C LEU A 124 -20.49 13.43 25.30
N TYR A 125 -19.24 13.80 25.01
CA TYR A 125 -18.10 12.89 25.10
C TYR A 125 -16.86 13.61 25.65
N PRO A 126 -16.83 13.83 26.97
CA PRO A 126 -15.81 14.61 27.62
C PRO A 126 -14.44 13.94 27.49
N ASN A 127 -13.40 14.76 27.38
CA ASN A 127 -12.00 14.30 27.29
C ASN A 127 -11.66 13.39 26.10
N ASN A 128 -12.48 13.38 25.04
CA ASN A 128 -12.26 12.56 23.85
C ASN A 128 -10.87 12.76 23.22
N ALA A 129 -10.33 11.66 22.67
CA ALA A 129 -9.01 11.64 22.05
C ALA A 129 -8.96 12.43 20.73
N HIS A 130 -10.07 12.53 20.01
CA HIS A 130 -10.13 13.25 18.74
C HIS A 130 -9.80 14.74 18.89
N HIS A 131 -10.36 15.41 19.89
CA HIS A 131 -10.09 16.83 20.14
C HIS A 131 -8.61 17.05 20.48
N LYS A 132 -8.02 16.23 21.36
CA LYS A 132 -6.61 16.31 21.76
C LYS A 132 -5.68 16.06 20.56
N LEU A 133 -5.89 14.97 19.85
CA LEU A 133 -5.07 14.60 18.69
C LEU A 133 -5.25 15.60 17.54
N GLY A 134 -6.47 16.08 17.30
CA GLY A 134 -6.77 17.05 16.24
C GLY A 134 -5.98 18.36 16.38
N TRP A 135 -5.83 18.88 17.60
CA TRP A 135 -4.97 20.05 17.86
C TRP A 135 -3.49 19.75 17.62
N VAL A 136 -2.99 18.61 18.12
CA VAL A 136 -1.59 18.19 17.92
C VAL A 136 -1.29 18.05 16.43
N VAL A 137 -2.14 17.36 15.69
CA VAL A 137 -1.99 17.11 14.25
C VAL A 137 -2.08 18.41 13.46
N THR A 138 -3.02 19.30 13.80
CA THR A 138 -3.15 20.60 13.12
C THR A 138 -1.88 21.44 13.28
N VAL A 139 -1.34 21.54 14.50
CA VAL A 139 -0.08 22.26 14.75
C VAL A 139 1.07 21.61 13.98
N LEU A 140 1.15 20.28 14.00
CA LEU A 140 2.19 19.52 13.33
C LEU A 140 2.20 19.77 11.82
N VAL A 141 1.04 19.78 11.15
CA VAL A 141 0.96 20.05 9.70
C VAL A 141 1.29 21.50 9.38
N VAL A 142 0.84 22.46 10.19
CA VAL A 142 1.21 23.88 10.04
C VAL A 142 2.74 24.04 10.11
N VAL A 143 3.37 23.44 11.13
CA VAL A 143 4.83 23.48 11.30
C VAL A 143 5.53 22.84 10.10
N GLN A 144 5.05 21.69 9.63
CA GLN A 144 5.63 21.01 8.46
C GLN A 144 5.56 21.88 7.19
N VAL A 145 4.41 22.49 6.88
CA VAL A 145 4.27 23.35 5.70
C VAL A 145 5.18 24.58 5.82
N VAL A 146 5.28 25.16 7.02
CA VAL A 146 6.18 26.29 7.29
C VAL A 146 7.64 25.90 7.06
N ILE A 147 8.11 24.78 7.62
CA ILE A 147 9.47 24.27 7.41
C ILE A 147 9.72 24.00 5.92
N GLY A 148 8.76 23.41 5.20
CA GLY A 148 8.84 23.16 3.77
C GLY A 148 8.97 24.44 2.94
N LEU A 149 8.23 25.50 3.32
CA LEU A 149 8.32 26.82 2.69
C LEU A 149 9.67 27.48 2.93
N PHE A 150 10.16 27.45 4.19
CA PHE A 150 11.49 27.97 4.55
C PHE A 150 12.61 27.26 3.79
N GLY A 151 12.53 25.93 3.66
CA GLY A 151 13.51 25.14 2.90
C GLY A 151 13.59 25.54 1.43
N ARG A 152 12.43 25.75 0.78
CA ARG A 152 12.37 26.20 -0.63
C ARG A 152 12.86 27.63 -0.80
N ALA A 153 12.47 28.55 0.09
CA ALA A 153 12.89 29.95 0.04
C ALA A 153 14.40 30.14 0.28
N ALA A 154 14.98 29.39 1.23
CA ALA A 154 16.41 29.43 1.49
C ALA A 154 17.24 28.79 0.37
N GLY A 155 16.73 27.72 -0.26
CA GLY A 155 17.36 27.08 -1.42
C GLY A 155 17.34 27.94 -2.68
N ALA A 156 16.28 28.73 -2.90
CA ALA A 156 16.16 29.63 -4.04
C ALA A 156 17.10 30.86 -3.99
N LEU A 157 17.58 31.26 -2.80
CA LEU A 157 18.50 32.38 -2.64
C LEU A 157 19.97 32.00 -2.54
N ARG A 158 20.28 30.83 -1.99
CA ARG A 158 21.65 30.31 -2.00
C ARG A 158 21.88 29.60 -3.32
N GLY A 159 22.08 30.38 -4.38
CA GLY A 159 22.80 29.91 -5.56
C GLY A 159 24.07 29.19 -5.09
N GLU A 160 24.21 27.95 -5.54
CA GLU A 160 25.34 27.03 -5.32
C GLU A 160 26.40 27.50 -4.32
N SER A 161 26.17 27.30 -3.01
CA SER A 161 27.29 27.24 -2.08
C SER A 161 26.90 26.65 -0.72
N ARG A 162 27.45 25.46 -0.48
CA ARG A 162 27.95 24.98 0.82
C ARG A 162 26.92 24.95 1.97
N TRP A 163 25.86 24.19 1.80
CA TRP A 163 25.38 23.33 2.90
C TRP A 163 26.12 22.00 2.79
N PRO A 164 26.56 21.36 3.90
CA PRO A 164 27.15 20.03 3.81
C PRO A 164 26.12 19.12 3.14
N ARG A 165 26.46 18.58 1.97
CA ARG A 165 25.79 17.44 1.32
C ARG A 165 25.95 16.24 2.27
N SER A 166 25.20 16.25 3.36
CA SER A 166 25.16 15.14 4.30
C SER A 166 24.21 14.09 3.75
N ARG A 167 24.82 13.08 3.12
CA ARG A 167 24.27 11.79 2.66
C ARG A 167 23.28 11.81 1.47
N PRO A 168 23.54 11.01 0.41
CA PRO A 168 22.60 10.76 -0.67
C PRO A 168 21.49 9.78 -0.22
N GLN A 169 20.70 10.15 0.79
CA GLN A 169 19.66 9.26 1.33
C GLN A 169 18.23 9.58 0.81
N THR A 170 18.03 10.59 -0.03
CA THR A 170 16.67 10.98 -0.48
C THR A 170 16.41 10.87 -1.99
N LYS A 171 17.43 10.71 -2.86
CA LYS A 171 17.19 10.40 -4.30
C LYS A 171 16.53 9.02 -4.45
N ALA A 172 16.90 8.04 -3.61
CA ALA A 172 16.33 6.69 -3.66
C ALA A 172 14.88 6.60 -3.15
N GLU A 173 14.47 7.47 -2.22
CA GLU A 173 13.15 7.44 -1.60
C GLU A 173 12.13 8.33 -2.34
N SER A 174 12.54 9.42 -3.00
CA SER A 174 11.64 10.12 -3.95
C SER A 174 11.34 9.24 -5.17
N GLN A 175 12.32 8.41 -5.56
CA GLN A 175 12.18 7.37 -6.56
C GLN A 175 11.33 6.20 -6.08
N SER A 176 11.13 6.02 -4.76
CA SER A 176 10.47 4.81 -4.23
C SER A 176 8.98 4.71 -4.42
N PHE A 177 8.39 5.79 -4.90
CA PHE A 177 6.96 5.92 -5.06
C PHE A 177 6.59 6.13 -6.53
N MET A 178 7.49 5.90 -7.50
CA MET A 178 7.24 6.27 -8.89
C MET A 178 6.30 5.27 -9.57
N PRO A 179 5.02 5.62 -9.84
CA PRO A 179 4.23 4.82 -10.76
C PRO A 179 4.84 4.93 -12.16
N VAL A 180 4.78 3.82 -12.90
CA VAL A 180 5.38 3.73 -14.23
C VAL A 180 4.82 4.80 -15.17
N SER A 181 5.72 5.55 -15.80
CA SER A 181 5.33 6.54 -16.81
C SER A 181 4.75 5.82 -18.03
N SER A 182 3.68 6.34 -18.64
CA SER A 182 3.20 5.84 -19.95
C SER A 182 4.24 5.84 -21.08
N ALA A 183 5.41 6.47 -20.89
CA ALA A 183 6.51 6.51 -21.85
C ALA A 183 7.34 5.25 -21.69
N ALA A 184 7.60 4.83 -20.43
CA ALA A 184 8.13 3.50 -20.12
C ALA A 184 7.13 2.39 -20.50
N MET A 185 5.80 2.62 -20.39
CA MET A 185 4.81 1.68 -20.94
C MET A 185 4.81 1.63 -22.47
N ALA A 186 4.92 2.78 -23.15
CA ALA A 186 4.99 2.85 -24.61
C ALA A 186 6.29 2.22 -25.15
N GLU A 187 7.40 2.38 -24.43
CA GLU A 187 8.67 1.74 -24.72
C GLU A 187 8.60 0.23 -24.46
N HIS A 188 7.91 -0.22 -23.40
CA HIS A 188 7.56 -1.63 -23.22
C HIS A 188 6.67 -2.16 -24.36
N HIS A 189 5.71 -1.39 -24.88
CA HIS A 189 4.93 -1.79 -26.06
C HIS A 189 5.80 -1.88 -27.32
N ARG A 190 6.86 -1.08 -27.44
CA ARG A 190 7.84 -1.19 -28.53
C ARG A 190 8.76 -2.40 -28.36
N VAL A 191 9.18 -2.71 -27.13
CA VAL A 191 10.14 -3.80 -26.81
C VAL A 191 9.47 -5.17 -26.70
N SER A 192 8.23 -5.24 -26.20
CA SER A 192 7.42 -6.47 -26.14
C SER A 192 6.62 -6.75 -27.42
N GLY A 193 6.82 -5.95 -28.47
CA GLY A 193 6.37 -6.29 -29.82
C GLY A 193 7.19 -7.46 -30.35
N SER A 194 6.66 -8.68 -30.27
CA SER A 194 7.20 -9.84 -30.98
C SER A 194 7.43 -9.50 -32.47
N PRO A 195 8.49 -10.00 -33.14
CA PRO A 195 8.80 -9.65 -34.54
C PRO A 195 7.74 -10.08 -35.58
N TYR A 196 6.68 -10.77 -35.14
CA TYR A 196 5.61 -11.26 -36.00
C TYR A 196 4.24 -10.77 -35.49
N SER A 197 3.86 -9.56 -35.88
CA SER A 197 2.43 -9.21 -36.04
C SER A 197 2.26 -8.02 -36.98
N SER A 198 1.67 -8.32 -38.13
CA SER A 198 0.71 -7.49 -38.85
C SER A 198 1.18 -6.07 -39.21
N ARG A 199 1.83 -6.02 -40.38
CA ARG A 199 2.03 -4.84 -41.22
C ARG A 199 0.68 -4.13 -41.46
N PHE A 200 0.36 -3.11 -40.67
CA PHE A 200 -0.70 -2.16 -41.00
C PHE A 200 -0.17 -1.22 -42.10
N SER A 201 -0.30 -1.64 -43.34
CA SER A 201 -0.14 -0.79 -44.50
C SER A 201 -1.39 0.08 -44.65
N ASN A 202 -1.29 1.36 -44.28
CA ASN A 202 -2.14 2.42 -44.83
C ASN A 202 -1.49 2.93 -46.11
N ASP A 203 -1.48 2.09 -47.15
CA ASP A 203 -1.18 2.53 -48.51
C ASP A 203 -2.40 2.28 -49.38
N SER A 204 -3.05 3.37 -49.76
CA SER A 204 -4.05 3.42 -50.83
C SER A 204 -4.12 4.83 -51.38
N GLY A 205 -3.41 5.04 -52.49
CA GLY A 205 -3.90 5.88 -53.59
C GLY A 205 -3.35 7.29 -53.67
N GLN A 206 -2.09 7.44 -54.09
CA GLN A 206 -1.69 8.64 -54.84
C GLN A 206 -1.85 8.36 -56.33
N GLY A 207 -2.77 9.11 -56.94
CA GLY A 207 -3.02 9.13 -58.37
C GLY A 207 -1.98 9.96 -59.10
N THR A 208 -1.47 9.38 -60.17
CA THR A 208 -1.02 9.98 -61.43
C THR A 208 -0.61 11.46 -61.43
N GLU A 209 0.70 11.70 -61.53
CA GLU A 209 1.22 12.75 -62.39
C GLU A 209 2.44 12.23 -63.19
N PRO A 210 2.46 12.44 -64.52
CA PRO A 210 3.57 12.02 -65.38
C PRO A 210 4.51 13.20 -65.62
N CYS A 211 5.80 13.07 -65.28
CA CYS A 211 6.92 13.67 -66.02
C CYS A 211 8.27 13.33 -65.37
N THR A 212 9.13 12.65 -66.15
CA THR A 212 10.58 12.89 -66.37
C THR A 212 11.52 12.88 -65.16
N GLU A 213 12.74 12.35 -65.18
CA GLU A 213 13.65 11.96 -66.25
C GLU A 213 14.79 11.13 -65.60
N SER A 214 15.51 10.35 -66.42
CA SER A 214 16.84 9.78 -66.14
C SER A 214 16.95 8.52 -65.25
N LEU A 215 16.83 7.39 -65.92
CA LEU A 215 17.83 6.32 -65.96
C LEU A 215 19.15 6.62 -65.24
N ARG A 216 19.55 5.77 -64.29
CA ARG A 216 20.80 4.97 -64.35
C ARG A 216 20.94 4.04 -63.14
N SER A 217 20.66 2.77 -63.37
CA SER A 217 21.33 1.63 -62.72
C SER A 217 22.85 1.67 -63.06
N PRO A 218 23.76 0.89 -62.42
CA PRO A 218 23.49 -0.39 -61.74
C PRO A 218 24.29 -0.71 -60.46
N CYS A 219 23.87 -1.81 -59.84
CA CYS A 219 24.51 -2.58 -58.77
C CYS A 219 26.03 -2.74 -58.87
N ARG A 220 26.68 -2.92 -57.70
CA ARG A 220 27.82 -3.85 -57.58
C ARG A 220 28.00 -4.39 -56.17
N SER A 221 27.81 -5.69 -56.04
CA SER A 221 28.27 -6.55 -54.95
C SER A 221 29.61 -7.19 -55.31
N SER A 222 30.58 -7.22 -54.40
CA SER A 222 31.70 -8.18 -54.34
C SER A 222 32.58 -7.83 -53.13
N PHE A 223 32.67 -8.66 -52.08
CA PHE A 223 33.46 -9.90 -51.93
C PHE A 223 34.79 -9.65 -51.19
N SER A 224 35.11 -10.61 -50.33
CA SER A 224 36.10 -10.73 -49.25
C SER A 224 37.59 -10.78 -49.63
N LYS A 225 38.48 -10.42 -48.67
CA LYS A 225 39.70 -11.14 -48.21
C LYS A 225 40.44 -10.27 -47.17
N GLU A 226 40.58 -10.69 -45.91
CA GLU A 226 41.67 -11.53 -45.33
C GLU A 226 43.09 -10.99 -45.56
N ALA A 227 43.75 -10.47 -44.49
CA ALA A 227 44.89 -11.11 -43.80
C ALA A 227 45.68 -10.12 -42.92
N ASN A 228 45.76 -10.46 -41.63
CA ASN A 228 46.81 -10.28 -40.61
C ASN A 228 47.89 -9.19 -40.73
N HIS A 229 48.11 -8.47 -39.63
CA HIS A 229 49.43 -8.32 -38.98
C HIS A 229 49.28 -7.69 -37.56
N ASP A 230 49.50 -8.54 -36.56
CA ASP A 230 50.33 -8.42 -35.35
C ASP A 230 50.79 -7.06 -34.76
N PHE A 231 50.59 -7.00 -33.43
CA PHE A 231 51.26 -6.27 -32.34
C PHE A 231 51.41 -4.75 -32.43
N ASP A 232 50.67 -4.02 -31.57
CA ASP A 232 51.33 -3.19 -30.56
C ASP A 232 50.44 -2.91 -29.35
N ASP A 233 51.11 -2.96 -28.21
CA ASP A 233 50.62 -2.76 -26.85
C ASP A 233 50.21 -1.29 -26.65
N ALA A 234 48.92 -1.05 -26.44
CA ALA A 234 48.42 0.21 -25.93
C ALA A 234 47.23 -0.08 -25.02
N GLN A 235 47.57 -0.42 -23.78
CA GLN A 235 46.78 -0.22 -22.59
C GLN A 235 46.03 1.12 -22.66
N LYS A 236 44.80 1.11 -23.17
CA LYS A 236 43.84 2.20 -23.01
C LYS A 236 43.17 2.00 -21.66
N GLU A 237 43.83 2.53 -20.64
CA GLU A 237 43.21 3.07 -19.44
C GLU A 237 41.96 3.86 -19.89
N TYR A 238 40.78 3.27 -19.68
CA TYR A 238 39.54 4.04 -19.71
C TYR A 238 39.55 4.85 -18.41
N ASP A 239 40.22 5.99 -18.48
CA ASP A 239 40.05 7.07 -17.52
C ASP A 239 38.55 7.41 -17.43
N ASP A 240 38.08 7.49 -16.20
CA ASP A 240 36.76 7.95 -15.80
C ASP A 240 36.45 9.32 -16.42
N VAL A 241 35.71 9.34 -17.53
CA VAL A 241 35.07 10.55 -18.07
C VAL A 241 33.57 10.33 -18.16
N TYR A 242 32.94 10.23 -16.99
CA TYR A 242 31.54 10.62 -16.76
C TYR A 242 31.47 11.48 -15.50
N SER A 243 32.16 12.63 -15.54
CA SER A 243 31.83 13.76 -14.67
C SER A 243 31.28 14.90 -15.52
N ASP A 244 30.19 15.47 -15.03
CA ASP A 244 29.68 16.80 -15.36
C ASP A 244 29.11 17.01 -16.77
N LEU A 245 27.83 16.62 -16.90
CA LEU A 245 26.85 17.39 -17.67
C LEU A 245 25.61 17.63 -16.79
N GLU A 246 25.76 18.47 -15.77
CA GLU A 246 24.65 19.25 -15.18
C GLU A 246 24.92 20.74 -15.48
N ASP A 247 24.81 21.13 -16.76
CA ASP A 247 24.62 22.53 -17.13
C ASP A 247 23.11 22.76 -17.29
N GLU A 248 22.45 23.22 -16.23
CA GLU A 248 21.06 23.68 -16.31
C GLU A 248 20.98 25.17 -15.96
N PHE A 249 20.67 25.96 -16.99
CA PHE A 249 20.49 27.41 -16.94
C PHE A 249 19.33 27.80 -16.00
N PRO A 250 19.53 28.62 -14.96
CA PRO A 250 18.45 29.12 -14.13
C PRO A 250 17.78 30.33 -14.80
N MET A 251 16.51 30.20 -15.18
CA MET A 251 15.68 31.35 -15.58
C MET A 251 15.12 32.07 -14.34
N PRO A 252 15.32 33.38 -14.19
CA PRO A 252 14.83 34.13 -13.05
C PRO A 252 13.33 34.43 -13.18
N MET A 253 12.55 34.04 -12.17
CA MET A 253 11.17 34.52 -12.01
C MET A 253 11.17 35.98 -11.53
N PRO A 254 10.28 36.85 -12.03
CA PRO A 254 10.19 38.23 -11.56
C PRO A 254 9.55 38.25 -10.16
N GLY A 255 10.37 38.37 -9.13
CA GLY A 255 9.91 38.52 -7.74
C GLY A 255 9.61 39.99 -7.42
N SER A 256 8.43 40.27 -6.87
CA SER A 256 8.13 41.54 -6.23
C SER A 256 9.08 41.80 -5.05
N SER A 257 9.38 43.07 -4.75
CA SER A 257 10.41 43.46 -3.76
C SER A 257 10.15 42.95 -2.33
N GLU A 258 8.92 42.55 -2.00
CA GLU A 258 8.56 41.93 -0.72
C GLU A 258 9.03 40.48 -0.60
N GLN A 259 9.00 39.71 -1.70
CA GLN A 259 9.47 38.32 -1.73
C GLN A 259 10.98 38.24 -1.43
N GLY A 260 11.76 39.19 -1.96
CA GLY A 260 13.21 39.29 -1.71
C GLY A 260 13.55 39.56 -0.24
N ARG A 261 12.74 40.36 0.47
CA ARG A 261 12.92 40.64 1.90
C ARG A 261 12.64 39.42 2.78
N LEU A 262 11.53 38.72 2.52
CA LEU A 262 11.19 37.49 3.25
C LEU A 262 12.27 36.42 3.05
N ASN A 263 12.72 36.24 1.82
CA ASN A 263 13.75 35.27 1.50
C ASN A 263 15.10 35.63 2.19
N ALA A 264 15.49 36.92 2.23
CA ALA A 264 16.72 37.36 2.91
C ALA A 264 16.69 37.11 4.42
N ILE A 265 15.53 37.27 5.05
CA ILE A 265 15.33 36.94 6.47
C ILE A 265 15.45 35.42 6.69
N CYS A 266 14.84 34.60 5.81
CA CYS A 266 14.96 33.14 5.84
C CYS A 266 16.42 32.70 5.73
N ALA A 267 17.20 33.30 4.82
CA ALA A 267 18.62 32.99 4.63
C ALA A 267 19.47 33.36 5.86
N LYS A 268 19.16 34.48 6.53
CA LYS A 268 19.84 34.91 7.76
C LYS A 268 19.56 33.99 8.94
N ILE A 269 18.34 33.46 9.05
CA ILE A 269 17.94 32.48 10.06
C ILE A 269 18.58 31.12 9.76
N ALA A 270 18.54 30.67 8.51
CA ALA A 270 19.17 29.43 8.07
C ALA A 270 20.69 29.45 8.30
N GLY A 271 21.36 30.59 8.07
CA GLY A 271 22.78 30.77 8.35
C GLY A 271 23.16 30.76 9.84
N ARG A 272 22.19 30.94 10.75
CA ARG A 272 22.37 30.85 12.21
C ARG A 272 22.03 29.47 12.78
N LEU A 273 21.40 28.60 11.99
CA LEU A 273 21.02 27.27 12.42
C LEU A 273 22.25 26.35 12.39
N SER A 274 22.67 25.84 13.55
CA SER A 274 23.76 24.85 13.64
C SER A 274 23.46 23.63 12.75
N SER A 275 24.47 23.08 12.10
CA SER A 275 24.34 21.90 11.21
C SER A 275 23.68 20.70 11.90
N ARG A 276 23.85 20.55 13.22
CA ARG A 276 23.19 19.52 14.02
C ARG A 276 21.69 19.77 14.20
N VAL A 277 21.30 21.02 14.43
CA VAL A 277 19.88 21.39 14.58
C VAL A 277 19.15 21.27 13.24
N GLY A 278 19.79 21.71 12.15
CA GLY A 278 19.26 21.52 10.80
C GLY A 278 19.04 20.04 10.45
N ALA A 279 19.98 19.16 10.82
CA ALA A 279 19.83 17.72 10.62
C ALA A 279 18.64 17.14 11.39
N VAL A 280 18.47 17.50 12.67
CA VAL A 280 17.34 17.05 13.50
C VAL A 280 16.01 17.53 12.93
N VAL A 281 15.92 18.80 12.52
CA VAL A 281 14.70 19.39 11.93
C VAL A 281 14.34 18.67 10.62
N LEU A 282 15.32 18.38 9.76
CA LEU A 282 15.09 17.65 8.51
C LEU A 282 14.67 16.20 8.75
N SER A 283 15.27 15.52 9.74
CA SER A 283 14.86 14.17 10.14
C SER A 283 13.42 14.15 10.65
N PHE A 284 13.04 15.12 11.47
CA PHE A 284 11.68 15.26 11.98
C PHE A 284 10.67 15.56 10.86
N TYR A 285 11.00 16.49 9.96
CA TYR A 285 10.21 16.78 8.77
C TYR A 285 9.99 15.52 7.92
N SER A 286 11.04 14.74 7.64
CA SER A 286 10.93 13.52 6.85
C SER A 286 10.12 12.43 7.55
N LEU A 287 10.15 12.36 8.88
CA LEU A 287 9.34 11.40 9.64
C LEU A 287 7.86 11.75 9.52
N ILE A 288 7.53 13.02 9.71
CA ILE A 288 6.16 13.53 9.57
C ILE A 288 5.63 13.29 8.16
N ASP A 289 6.40 13.64 7.11
CA ASP A 289 5.97 13.50 5.71
C ASP A 289 5.51 12.07 5.38
N ARG A 290 6.15 11.05 6.00
CA ARG A 290 5.80 9.62 5.84
C ARG A 290 4.61 9.21 6.69
N ALA A 291 4.50 9.76 7.89
CA ALA A 291 3.47 9.40 8.86
C ALA A 291 2.15 10.15 8.65
N ILE A 292 2.12 11.21 7.84
CA ILE A 292 0.99 12.14 7.76
C ILE A 292 -0.31 11.50 7.28
N LEU A 293 -0.24 10.57 6.31
CA LEU A 293 -1.43 9.88 5.80
C LEU A 293 -2.00 8.88 6.82
N PRO A 294 -1.20 7.98 7.42
CA PRO A 294 -1.63 7.18 8.57
C PRO A 294 -2.18 8.02 9.73
N LEU A 295 -1.49 9.10 10.11
CA LEU A 295 -1.90 9.98 11.20
C LEU A 295 -3.24 10.68 10.91
N GLY A 296 -3.45 11.10 9.65
CA GLY A 296 -4.73 11.63 9.18
C GLY A 296 -5.84 10.59 9.27
N SER A 297 -5.57 9.34 8.86
CA SER A 297 -6.56 8.26 8.99
C SER A 297 -6.95 7.99 10.44
N VAL A 298 -5.98 7.96 11.36
CA VAL A 298 -6.25 7.79 12.80
C VAL A 298 -7.10 8.94 13.33
N THR A 299 -6.83 10.16 12.90
CA THR A 299 -7.59 11.35 13.33
C THR A 299 -9.04 11.31 12.84
N LEU A 300 -9.26 10.90 11.57
CA LEU A 300 -10.61 10.68 11.02
C LEU A 300 -11.33 9.53 11.73
N CYS A 301 -10.63 8.43 11.99
CA CYS A 301 -11.14 7.30 12.76
C CYS A 301 -11.61 7.71 14.16
N LEU A 302 -10.79 8.47 14.90
CA LEU A 302 -11.17 9.02 16.20
C LEU A 302 -12.35 10.01 16.09
N GLY A 303 -12.51 10.68 14.95
CA GLY A 303 -13.68 11.50 14.66
C GLY A 303 -14.96 10.67 14.61
N ILE A 304 -14.93 9.51 13.95
CA ILE A 304 -16.06 8.55 13.93
C ILE A 304 -16.36 8.05 15.34
N VAL A 305 -15.33 7.64 16.10
CA VAL A 305 -15.47 7.22 17.51
C VAL A 305 -16.10 8.32 18.35
N THR A 306 -15.68 9.57 18.15
CA THR A 306 -16.21 10.71 18.91
C THR A 306 -17.64 11.03 18.54
N TYR A 307 -17.99 10.95 17.26
CA TYR A 307 -19.34 11.21 16.76
C TYR A 307 -20.33 10.13 17.23
N GLY A 308 -19.89 8.86 17.21
CA GLY A 308 -20.65 7.72 17.73
C GLY A 308 -20.67 7.60 19.25
N ARG A 309 -19.78 8.31 19.94
CA ARG A 309 -19.55 8.15 21.38
C ARG A 309 -19.25 6.69 21.73
N PHE A 310 -18.33 6.09 20.97
CA PHE A 310 -17.89 4.71 21.18
C PHE A 310 -16.73 4.65 22.18
N PHE A 311 -16.53 3.48 22.78
CA PHE A 311 -15.36 3.09 23.58
C PHE A 311 -15.24 3.80 24.92
N GLU A 312 -16.35 3.90 25.65
CA GLU A 312 -16.38 4.36 27.03
C GLU A 312 -16.15 3.21 28.03
N GLY A 313 -15.46 3.50 29.13
CA GLY A 313 -15.20 2.51 30.17
C GLY A 313 -14.39 1.31 29.66
N ASN A 314 -14.88 0.09 29.93
CA ASN A 314 -14.20 -1.15 29.55
C ASN A 314 -14.33 -1.48 28.05
N GLU A 315 -15.27 -0.86 27.33
CA GLU A 315 -15.45 -1.08 25.89
C GLU A 315 -14.26 -0.55 25.06
N ILE A 316 -13.38 0.24 25.67
CA ILE A 316 -12.12 0.68 25.05
C ILE A 316 -11.24 -0.49 24.62
N TYR A 317 -11.23 -1.61 25.35
CA TYR A 317 -10.40 -2.76 24.99
C TYR A 317 -10.94 -3.47 23.74
N SER A 318 -12.27 -3.61 23.65
CA SER A 318 -12.94 -4.10 22.45
C SER A 318 -12.68 -3.17 21.26
N GLY A 319 -12.81 -1.86 21.46
CA GLY A 319 -12.55 -0.87 20.44
C GLY A 319 -11.11 -0.89 19.92
N LEU A 320 -10.13 -0.89 20.83
CA LEU A 320 -8.71 -0.97 20.47
C LEU A 320 -8.39 -2.26 19.71
N ALA A 321 -8.92 -3.40 20.15
CA ALA A 321 -8.71 -4.67 19.46
C ALA A 321 -9.22 -4.59 18.01
N HIS A 322 -10.46 -4.17 17.80
CA HIS A 322 -11.09 -4.14 16.48
C HIS A 322 -10.54 -3.04 15.56
N TRP A 323 -10.33 -1.83 16.09
CA TRP A 323 -9.89 -0.68 15.28
C TRP A 323 -8.42 -0.73 14.92
N VAL A 324 -7.56 -1.20 15.83
CA VAL A 324 -6.14 -1.39 15.51
C VAL A 324 -5.96 -2.57 14.55
N LYS A 325 -6.59 -3.73 14.84
CA LYS A 325 -6.50 -4.93 13.97
C LYS A 325 -7.08 -4.64 12.58
N GLY A 326 -8.31 -4.10 12.51
CA GLY A 326 -8.96 -3.73 11.26
C GLY A 326 -8.21 -2.64 10.49
N GLY A 327 -7.65 -1.64 11.19
CA GLY A 327 -6.81 -0.60 10.61
C GLY A 327 -5.52 -1.13 9.96
N ILE A 328 -4.89 -2.14 10.56
CA ILE A 328 -3.70 -2.81 9.98
C ILE A 328 -4.07 -3.48 8.65
N PHE A 329 -5.17 -4.23 8.60
CA PHE A 329 -5.64 -4.87 7.36
C PHE A 329 -6.04 -3.85 6.29
N PHE A 330 -6.71 -2.77 6.70
CA PHE A 330 -7.05 -1.66 5.81
C PHE A 330 -5.78 -1.07 5.15
N TRP A 331 -4.77 -0.71 5.93
CA TRP A 331 -3.52 -0.15 5.42
C TRP A 331 -2.68 -1.15 4.64
N LEU A 332 -2.70 -2.43 5.02
CA LEU A 332 -2.07 -3.51 4.24
C LEU A 332 -2.74 -3.66 2.87
N GLY A 333 -4.06 -3.49 2.81
CA GLY A 333 -4.83 -3.48 1.57
C GLY A 333 -4.49 -2.30 0.66
N LEU A 334 -4.39 -1.08 1.22
CA LEU A 334 -3.91 0.10 0.48
C LEU A 334 -2.47 -0.10 -0.02
N LEU A 335 -1.56 -0.60 0.85
CA LEU A 335 -0.19 -0.93 0.44
C LEU A 335 -0.17 -1.95 -0.71
N THR A 336 -1.06 -2.95 -0.67
CA THR A 336 -1.20 -3.96 -1.72
C THR A 336 -1.66 -3.34 -3.04
N LEU A 337 -2.63 -2.42 -3.02
CA LEU A 337 -3.04 -1.67 -4.21
C LEU A 337 -1.91 -0.75 -4.72
N GLY A 338 -1.21 -0.08 -3.82
CA GLY A 338 -0.02 0.71 -4.10
C GLY A 338 1.09 -0.10 -4.79
N ARG A 339 1.37 -1.32 -4.32
CA ARG A 339 2.31 -2.26 -4.97
C ARG A 339 1.85 -2.60 -6.38
N TRP A 340 0.56 -2.91 -6.56
CA TRP A 340 0.00 -3.23 -7.88
C TRP A 340 0.11 -2.06 -8.87
N THR A 341 -0.14 -0.83 -8.43
CA THR A 341 -0.03 0.36 -9.30
C THR A 341 1.41 0.68 -9.70
N GLY A 342 2.39 0.24 -8.91
CA GLY A 342 3.82 0.36 -9.19
C GLY A 342 4.65 1.05 -8.11
N SER A 343 4.05 1.36 -6.97
CA SER A 343 4.79 1.90 -5.82
C SER A 343 5.81 0.88 -5.33
N PHE A 344 6.98 1.36 -4.90
CA PHE A 344 8.08 0.55 -4.39
C PHE A 344 8.73 -0.41 -5.41
N GLY A 345 8.61 -0.12 -6.71
CA GLY A 345 9.18 -0.96 -7.77
C GLY A 345 10.72 -1.05 -7.74
N GLU A 346 11.40 0.00 -7.36
CA GLU A 346 12.86 0.02 -7.10
C GLU A 346 13.30 -0.82 -5.88
N LEU A 347 12.38 -1.18 -4.98
CA LEU A 347 12.59 -2.19 -3.95
C LEU A 347 12.27 -3.61 -4.47
N GLY A 348 11.64 -3.73 -5.64
CA GLY A 348 11.13 -5.00 -6.18
C GLY A 348 9.75 -5.38 -5.63
N TRP A 349 9.10 -4.50 -4.87
CA TRP A 349 7.84 -4.80 -4.18
C TRP A 349 6.62 -4.75 -5.11
N ALA A 350 6.76 -4.14 -6.29
CA ALA A 350 5.69 -4.02 -7.29
C ALA A 350 5.60 -5.24 -8.22
N TRP A 351 5.96 -6.43 -7.72
CA TRP A 351 6.00 -7.68 -8.49
C TRP A 351 6.91 -7.57 -9.73
N ASN A 352 8.11 -7.00 -9.55
CA ASN A 352 9.03 -6.70 -10.63
C ASN A 352 10.47 -7.09 -10.27
N VAL A 353 11.30 -7.27 -11.29
CA VAL A 353 12.74 -7.49 -11.09
C VAL A 353 13.35 -6.23 -10.51
N ARG A 354 14.17 -6.41 -9.48
CA ARG A 354 14.83 -5.31 -8.79
C ARG A 354 15.83 -4.62 -9.74
N PRO A 355 15.75 -3.28 -9.92
CA PRO A 355 16.74 -2.57 -10.73
C PRO A 355 18.15 -2.76 -10.16
N GLN A 356 19.10 -3.17 -11.01
CA GLN A 356 20.49 -3.36 -10.63
C GLN A 356 21.11 -2.01 -10.21
N ARG A 357 21.53 -1.90 -8.95
CA ARG A 357 22.22 -0.71 -8.42
C ARG A 357 23.58 -1.13 -7.88
N VAL A 358 24.59 -0.30 -8.17
CA VAL A 358 26.01 -0.53 -7.83
C VAL A 358 26.27 -0.48 -6.31
N ASP A 359 25.35 0.07 -5.52
CA ASP A 359 25.55 0.34 -4.08
C ASP A 359 25.66 -0.91 -3.17
N GLY A 360 25.35 -2.12 -3.64
CA GLY A 360 25.47 -3.37 -2.87
C GLY A 360 24.63 -3.47 -1.59
N LYS A 361 23.78 -2.48 -1.28
CA LYS A 361 23.01 -2.44 -0.01
C LYS A 361 21.87 -3.44 0.02
N TRP A 362 21.83 -4.25 1.08
CA TRP A 362 20.71 -5.12 1.41
C TRP A 362 19.42 -4.31 1.57
N ARG A 363 18.31 -4.84 1.02
CA ARG A 363 16.97 -4.29 1.25
C ARG A 363 16.00 -5.47 1.44
N PRO A 364 15.04 -5.35 2.36
CA PRO A 364 14.09 -6.42 2.63
C PRO A 364 13.10 -6.59 1.46
N SER A 365 12.69 -7.83 1.20
CA SER A 365 11.53 -8.14 0.36
C SER A 365 10.24 -7.67 1.04
N ALA A 366 9.17 -7.49 0.26
CA ALA A 366 7.88 -7.10 0.82
C ALA A 366 7.37 -8.17 1.80
N GLU A 367 7.58 -9.43 1.46
CA GLU A 367 7.16 -10.61 2.19
C GLU A 367 7.95 -10.78 3.50
N PHE A 368 9.23 -10.36 3.53
CA PHE A 368 9.99 -10.26 4.77
C PHE A 368 9.40 -9.19 5.69
N VAL A 369 9.04 -8.01 5.16
CA VAL A 369 8.42 -6.94 5.94
C VAL A 369 7.04 -7.35 6.45
N GLU A 370 6.23 -8.01 5.64
CA GLU A 370 4.93 -8.57 6.05
C GLU A 370 5.11 -9.62 7.15
N SER A 371 6.08 -10.54 7.01
CA SER A 371 6.39 -11.55 8.03
C SER A 371 6.90 -10.93 9.34
N ALA A 372 7.75 -9.91 9.25
CA ALA A 372 8.25 -9.18 10.41
C ALA A 372 7.13 -8.42 11.12
N LEU A 373 6.19 -7.81 10.37
CA LEU A 373 5.02 -7.16 10.92
C LEU A 373 4.14 -8.16 11.68
N ILE A 374 3.87 -9.32 11.09
CA ILE A 374 3.11 -10.41 11.73
C ILE A 374 3.79 -10.87 13.02
N PHE A 375 5.12 -11.06 13.00
CA PHE A 375 5.89 -11.48 14.16
C PHE A 375 5.85 -10.45 15.30
N VAL A 376 6.13 -9.18 14.99
CA VAL A 376 6.11 -8.08 15.97
C VAL A 376 4.72 -7.89 16.53
N TYR A 377 3.69 -7.97 15.68
CA TYR A 377 2.31 -7.88 16.11
C TYR A 377 1.94 -9.04 17.04
N GLY A 378 2.20 -10.30 16.66
CA GLY A 378 1.94 -11.46 17.52
C GLY A 378 2.68 -11.38 18.87
N SER A 379 3.96 -10.97 18.83
CA SER A 379 4.80 -10.87 20.03
C SER A 379 4.35 -9.79 21.00
N THR A 380 3.73 -8.72 20.50
CA THR A 380 3.16 -7.67 21.36
C THR A 380 1.76 -8.04 21.83
N ASN A 381 0.94 -8.57 20.92
CA ASN A 381 -0.47 -8.84 21.14
C ASN A 381 -0.72 -9.97 22.15
N ILE A 382 0.20 -10.94 22.29
CA ILE A 382 0.08 -12.00 23.29
C ILE A 382 -0.07 -11.48 24.72
N PHE A 383 0.47 -10.29 25.02
CA PHE A 383 0.36 -9.64 26.33
C PHE A 383 -0.88 -8.74 26.47
N LEU A 384 -1.56 -8.42 25.36
CA LEU A 384 -2.67 -7.49 25.32
C LEU A 384 -4.04 -8.17 25.45
N GLU A 385 -4.15 -9.45 25.11
CA GLU A 385 -5.45 -10.13 25.01
C GLU A 385 -6.17 -10.32 26.36
N HIS A 386 -5.46 -10.28 27.50
CA HIS A 386 -6.07 -10.38 28.83
C HIS A 386 -6.23 -9.02 29.54
N LEU A 387 -5.99 -7.89 28.86
CA LEU A 387 -6.13 -6.56 29.48
C LEU A 387 -7.57 -6.22 29.87
N GLY A 388 -8.56 -6.74 29.13
CA GLY A 388 -9.99 -6.51 29.40
C GLY A 388 -10.48 -7.17 30.70
N ASN A 389 -9.78 -8.19 31.20
CA ASN A 389 -10.11 -8.91 32.43
C ASN A 389 -8.88 -9.02 33.36
N TRP A 390 -8.08 -7.96 33.43
CA TRP A 390 -6.80 -8.00 34.13
C TRP A 390 -6.95 -8.41 35.61
N GLY A 391 -6.32 -9.53 35.98
CA GLY A 391 -6.36 -10.08 37.34
C GLY A 391 -7.51 -11.05 37.60
N GLY A 392 -8.33 -11.34 36.58
CA GLY A 392 -9.35 -12.39 36.60
C GLY A 392 -8.84 -13.74 36.09
N GLU A 393 -9.74 -14.73 36.03
CA GLU A 393 -9.46 -16.02 35.41
C GLU A 393 -9.45 -15.91 33.88
N TYR A 394 -8.62 -16.73 33.21
CA TYR A 394 -8.59 -16.80 31.75
C TYR A 394 -9.87 -17.46 31.23
N SER A 395 -10.60 -16.74 30.40
CA SER A 395 -11.78 -17.29 29.72
C SER A 395 -11.37 -18.20 28.56
N ALA A 396 -12.29 -19.04 28.07
CA ALA A 396 -12.04 -19.83 26.86
C ALA A 396 -11.74 -18.94 25.64
N GLN A 397 -12.39 -17.77 25.57
CA GLN A 397 -12.16 -16.77 24.53
C GLN A 397 -10.76 -16.14 24.64
N ASP A 398 -10.27 -15.88 25.85
CA ASP A 398 -8.91 -15.36 26.08
C ASP A 398 -7.87 -16.37 25.57
N LEU A 399 -8.08 -17.67 25.86
CA LEU A 399 -7.20 -18.74 25.41
C LEU A 399 -7.21 -18.89 23.88
N GLU A 400 -8.36 -18.72 23.24
CA GLU A 400 -8.47 -18.71 21.77
C GLU A 400 -7.69 -17.53 21.17
N HIS A 401 -7.87 -16.32 21.71
CA HIS A 401 -7.14 -15.13 21.25
C HIS A 401 -5.62 -15.24 21.46
N ILE A 402 -5.18 -15.77 22.61
CA ILE A 402 -3.76 -16.05 22.88
C ILE A 402 -3.20 -17.07 21.88
N SER A 403 -3.98 -18.10 21.54
CA SER A 403 -3.58 -19.11 20.54
C SER A 403 -3.38 -18.49 19.15
N ILE A 404 -4.22 -17.52 18.77
CA ILE A 404 -4.03 -16.73 17.54
C ILE A 404 -2.75 -15.90 17.61
N ALA A 405 -2.42 -15.29 18.76
CA ALA A 405 -1.16 -14.56 18.92
C ALA A 405 0.06 -15.48 18.75
N VAL A 406 0.00 -16.70 19.28
CA VAL A 406 1.06 -17.73 19.10
C VAL A 406 1.20 -18.11 17.61
N LEU A 407 0.08 -18.29 16.89
CA LEU A 407 0.10 -18.51 15.44
C LEU A 407 0.83 -17.39 14.70
N PHE A 408 0.60 -16.12 15.09
CA PHE A 408 1.28 -14.97 14.50
C PHE A 408 2.78 -14.95 14.80
N ILE A 409 3.18 -15.25 16.04
CA ILE A 409 4.61 -15.35 16.40
C ILE A 409 5.29 -16.44 15.56
N GLY A 410 4.71 -17.65 15.53
CA GLY A 410 5.28 -18.77 14.78
C GLY A 410 5.32 -18.52 13.27
N GLY A 411 4.20 -18.08 12.70
CA GLY A 411 4.08 -17.78 11.26
C GLY A 411 5.00 -16.64 10.82
N GLY A 412 5.06 -15.54 11.58
CA GLY A 412 5.94 -14.42 11.27
C GLY A 412 7.42 -14.78 11.36
N LEU A 413 7.82 -15.52 12.41
CA LEU A 413 9.19 -16.00 12.54
C LEU A 413 9.57 -16.94 11.39
N PHE A 414 8.72 -17.91 11.08
CA PHE A 414 8.95 -18.84 9.98
C PHE A 414 9.07 -18.12 8.63
N GLY A 415 8.18 -17.14 8.37
CA GLY A 415 8.24 -16.32 7.17
C GLY A 415 9.55 -15.52 7.04
N MET A 416 10.04 -14.93 8.13
CA MET A 416 11.34 -14.22 8.13
C MET A 416 12.52 -15.17 7.86
N LEU A 417 12.48 -16.40 8.38
CA LEU A 417 13.54 -17.38 8.17
C LEU A 417 13.63 -17.84 6.71
N ILE A 418 12.50 -18.03 6.02
CA ILE A 418 12.44 -18.38 4.58
C ILE A 418 13.06 -17.26 3.71
N GLU A 419 12.82 -16.01 4.09
CA GLU A 419 13.31 -14.84 3.38
C GLU A 419 14.79 -14.50 3.68
N SER A 420 15.38 -15.11 4.70
CA SER A 420 16.75 -14.84 5.12
C SER A 420 17.77 -15.47 4.15
N SER A 421 18.60 -14.63 3.51
CA SER A 421 19.68 -15.11 2.64
C SER A 421 20.68 -15.96 3.40
N ARG A 422 21.02 -15.59 4.64
CA ARG A 422 21.95 -16.36 5.48
C ARG A 422 21.45 -17.78 5.76
N ILE A 423 20.16 -17.92 6.05
CA ILE A 423 19.56 -19.25 6.28
C ILE A 423 19.58 -20.05 4.98
N ARG A 424 19.26 -19.42 3.85
CA ARG A 424 19.33 -20.05 2.53
C ARG A 424 20.74 -20.53 2.19
N ASP A 425 21.77 -19.71 2.46
CA ASP A 425 23.17 -20.06 2.22
C ASP A 425 23.61 -21.25 3.09
N LEU A 426 23.22 -21.25 4.38
CA LEU A 426 23.46 -22.38 5.29
C LEU A 426 22.77 -23.67 4.82
N LEU A 427 21.52 -23.58 4.34
CA LEU A 427 20.78 -24.73 3.82
C LEU A 427 21.38 -25.27 2.51
N ASN A 428 21.96 -24.41 1.68
CA ASN A 428 22.59 -24.81 0.42
C ASN A 428 24.05 -25.25 0.57
N THR A 429 24.67 -25.06 1.75
CA THR A 429 26.11 -25.32 1.94
C THR A 429 26.50 -26.75 1.57
N SER A 430 25.73 -27.75 1.99
CA SER A 430 26.02 -29.17 1.67
C SER A 430 25.89 -29.50 0.19
N VAL A 431 24.95 -28.86 -0.51
CA VAL A 431 24.73 -29.06 -1.95
C VAL A 431 25.82 -28.38 -2.76
N ILE A 432 26.22 -27.17 -2.37
CA ILE A 432 27.32 -26.43 -3.00
C ILE A 432 28.64 -27.19 -2.79
N ASP A 433 28.92 -27.64 -1.56
CA ASP A 433 30.12 -28.39 -1.22
C ASP A 433 30.23 -29.69 -2.05
N ALA A 434 29.14 -30.46 -2.14
CA ALA A 434 29.05 -31.66 -2.98
C ALA A 434 29.21 -31.37 -4.48
N ALA A 435 28.69 -30.24 -4.97
CA ALA A 435 28.85 -29.83 -6.35
C ALA A 435 30.30 -29.41 -6.67
N THR A 436 31.00 -28.76 -5.73
CA THR A 436 32.40 -28.36 -5.90
C THR A 436 33.40 -29.51 -5.76
N THR A 437 33.08 -30.59 -5.04
CA THR A 437 33.97 -31.75 -4.85
C THR A 437 33.80 -32.84 -5.91
N ALA A 438 32.83 -32.73 -6.82
CA ALA A 438 32.64 -33.69 -7.91
C ALA A 438 33.83 -33.66 -8.92
N PRO A 439 34.61 -34.74 -9.07
CA PRO A 439 35.74 -34.77 -9.98
C PRO A 439 35.24 -35.01 -11.41
N GLY A 440 35.24 -33.99 -12.27
CA GLY A 440 34.84 -34.20 -13.68
C GLY A 440 34.73 -33.02 -14.64
N GLN A 441 34.93 -31.76 -14.24
CA GLN A 441 34.87 -30.62 -15.17
C GLN A 441 36.01 -29.63 -14.91
N ALA A 442 37.23 -30.08 -15.20
CA ALA A 442 38.42 -29.23 -15.28
C ALA A 442 38.70 -28.85 -16.75
N GLY A 443 37.73 -28.17 -17.36
CA GLY A 443 37.81 -27.65 -18.71
C GLY A 443 36.64 -26.70 -18.95
N ASP A 444 36.96 -25.45 -19.22
CA ASP A 444 36.11 -24.28 -19.49
C ASP A 444 35.76 -23.41 -18.27
N GLU A 445 36.19 -22.14 -18.33
CA GLU A 445 36.15 -21.11 -17.27
C GLU A 445 34.75 -20.59 -16.89
N GLU A 446 33.67 -21.27 -17.30
CA GLU A 446 32.30 -20.95 -16.89
C GLU A 446 31.81 -21.98 -15.86
N ALA A 447 31.41 -21.53 -14.68
CA ALA A 447 30.73 -22.37 -13.70
C ALA A 447 29.57 -23.09 -14.41
N PRO A 448 29.46 -24.44 -14.33
CA PRO A 448 28.48 -25.17 -15.11
C PRO A 448 27.06 -24.66 -14.82
N GLU A 449 26.21 -24.54 -15.85
CA GLU A 449 24.81 -24.05 -15.74
C GLU A 449 24.03 -24.76 -14.60
N THR A 450 24.45 -25.97 -14.22
CA THR A 450 23.90 -26.77 -13.12
C THR A 450 24.08 -26.17 -11.73
N VAL A 451 24.97 -25.18 -11.55
CA VAL A 451 25.26 -24.51 -10.27
C VAL A 451 24.57 -23.13 -10.18
N GLN A 452 23.91 -22.67 -11.25
CA GLN A 452 23.19 -21.40 -11.21
C GLN A 452 21.91 -21.51 -10.36
N PRO A 453 21.59 -20.49 -9.54
CA PRO A 453 20.37 -20.49 -8.75
C PRO A 453 19.13 -20.52 -9.67
N PRO A 454 18.04 -21.20 -9.26
CA PRO A 454 16.80 -21.18 -10.01
C PRO A 454 16.29 -19.74 -10.21
N ARG A 455 15.67 -19.46 -11.37
CA ARG A 455 15.08 -18.15 -11.69
C ARG A 455 14.06 -17.66 -10.65
N GLN A 456 13.45 -18.60 -9.92
CA GLN A 456 12.51 -18.32 -8.83
C GLN A 456 13.17 -17.63 -7.63
N TYR A 457 14.51 -17.63 -7.52
CA TYR A 457 15.22 -16.96 -6.44
C TYR A 457 15.41 -15.45 -6.71
N GLU A 458 15.11 -14.99 -7.92
CA GLU A 458 15.23 -13.58 -8.30
C GLU A 458 14.21 -12.67 -7.58
N PHE A 459 13.11 -13.23 -7.07
CA PHE A 459 12.09 -12.51 -6.32
C PHE A 459 11.47 -13.39 -5.23
N SER A 460 10.90 -12.78 -4.19
CA SER A 460 10.27 -13.52 -3.09
C SER A 460 8.88 -14.02 -3.46
N ILE A 461 8.62 -15.31 -3.16
CA ILE A 461 7.31 -15.96 -3.27
C ILE A 461 7.00 -16.65 -1.93
N ASN A 462 7.07 -15.91 -0.83
CA ASN A 462 6.81 -16.49 0.48
C ASN A 462 5.30 -16.49 0.78
N PRO A 463 4.64 -17.66 0.86
CA PRO A 463 3.20 -17.75 1.09
C PRO A 463 2.81 -17.59 2.56
N ILE A 464 3.77 -17.59 3.49
CA ILE A 464 3.49 -17.66 4.93
C ILE A 464 2.68 -16.47 5.45
N PRO A 465 2.95 -15.21 5.08
CA PRO A 465 2.08 -14.09 5.47
C PRO A 465 0.62 -14.31 5.04
N SER A 466 0.42 -14.77 3.80
CA SER A 466 -0.92 -15.05 3.27
C SER A 466 -1.59 -16.23 3.97
N LEU A 467 -0.83 -17.24 4.39
CA LEU A 467 -1.36 -18.38 5.14
C LEU A 467 -1.83 -17.96 6.53
N VAL A 468 -1.08 -17.11 7.23
CA VAL A 468 -1.49 -16.60 8.55
C VAL A 468 -2.81 -15.83 8.44
N ILE A 469 -2.95 -14.96 7.43
CA ILE A 469 -4.19 -14.20 7.20
C ILE A 469 -5.35 -15.14 6.81
N LEU A 470 -5.08 -16.17 6.01
CA LEU A 470 -6.08 -17.18 5.63
C LEU A 470 -6.65 -17.89 6.87
N LEU A 471 -5.76 -18.38 7.73
CA LEU A 471 -6.14 -19.09 8.95
C LEU A 471 -6.90 -18.17 9.92
N LEU A 472 -6.46 -16.93 10.08
CA LEU A 472 -7.19 -15.92 10.84
C LEU A 472 -8.62 -15.75 10.33
N GLY A 473 -8.79 -15.58 9.01
CA GLY A 473 -10.10 -15.41 8.40
C GLY A 473 -11.03 -16.59 8.64
N ILE A 474 -10.52 -17.82 8.51
CA ILE A 474 -11.30 -19.05 8.75
C ILE A 474 -11.72 -19.15 10.21
N MET A 475 -10.76 -19.02 11.14
CA MET A 475 -11.02 -19.14 12.58
C MET A 475 -12.06 -18.11 13.03
N MET A 476 -11.87 -16.85 12.66
CA MET A 476 -12.71 -15.75 13.12
C MET A 476 -14.08 -15.72 12.41
N SER A 477 -14.19 -16.28 11.21
CA SER A 477 -15.50 -16.45 10.54
C SER A 477 -16.40 -17.49 11.21
N SER A 478 -15.80 -18.40 11.98
CA SER A 478 -16.47 -19.48 12.71
C SER A 478 -16.62 -19.17 14.21
N HIS A 479 -16.09 -18.03 14.65
CA HIS A 479 -16.08 -17.63 16.05
C HIS A 479 -17.48 -17.15 16.48
N THR A 480 -18.08 -17.81 17.48
CA THR A 480 -19.42 -17.50 17.96
C THR A 480 -19.41 -16.24 18.82
N GLN A 481 -20.30 -15.28 18.54
CA GLN A 481 -20.42 -14.04 19.30
C GLN A 481 -21.70 -14.00 20.13
N HIS A 482 -21.75 -13.09 21.11
CA HIS A 482 -22.92 -12.94 22.00
C HIS A 482 -24.21 -12.55 21.26
N SER A 483 -24.13 -11.89 20.10
CA SER A 483 -25.29 -11.55 19.29
C SER A 483 -25.17 -12.11 17.88
N MET A 484 -26.33 -12.37 17.25
CA MET A 484 -26.38 -12.83 15.86
C MET A 484 -25.82 -11.77 14.91
N ILE A 485 -26.11 -10.48 15.12
CA ILE A 485 -25.53 -9.41 14.30
C ILE A 485 -24.00 -9.40 14.42
N SER A 486 -23.45 -9.52 15.63
CA SER A 486 -21.98 -9.60 15.81
C SER A 486 -21.39 -10.81 15.08
N SER A 487 -22.01 -11.99 15.22
CA SER A 487 -21.56 -13.22 14.54
C SER A 487 -21.60 -13.08 13.02
N MET A 488 -22.60 -12.39 12.48
CA MET A 488 -22.73 -12.15 11.04
C MET A 488 -21.63 -11.21 10.51
N VAL A 489 -21.37 -10.11 11.22
CA VAL A 489 -20.30 -9.16 10.85
C VAL A 489 -18.93 -9.82 10.97
N HIS A 490 -18.71 -10.67 11.97
CA HIS A 490 -17.48 -11.46 12.12
C HIS A 490 -17.26 -12.44 10.96
N LYS A 491 -18.31 -13.16 10.58
CA LYS A 491 -18.30 -14.01 9.39
C LYS A 491 -17.99 -13.23 8.11
N GLN A 492 -18.57 -12.03 7.95
CA GLN A 492 -18.34 -11.18 6.77
C GLN A 492 -16.87 -10.76 6.63
N TRP A 493 -16.25 -10.18 7.66
CA TRP A 493 -14.84 -9.78 7.55
C TRP A 493 -13.89 -10.99 7.46
N GLY A 494 -14.17 -12.07 8.20
CA GLY A 494 -13.38 -13.30 8.13
C GLY A 494 -13.34 -13.86 6.70
N ASN A 495 -14.49 -13.95 6.04
CA ASN A 495 -14.60 -14.38 4.65
C ASN A 495 -13.86 -13.46 3.67
N LEU A 496 -13.87 -12.14 3.89
CA LEU A 496 -13.14 -11.19 3.05
C LEU A 496 -11.62 -11.37 3.16
N LEU A 497 -11.09 -11.60 4.37
CA LEU A 497 -9.67 -11.86 4.58
C LEU A 497 -9.25 -13.24 4.02
N THR A 498 -10.09 -14.26 4.17
CA THR A 498 -9.91 -15.57 3.54
C THR A 498 -9.87 -15.44 2.01
N GLY A 499 -10.82 -14.72 1.41
CA GLY A 499 -10.86 -14.45 -0.02
C GLY A 499 -9.64 -13.68 -0.52
N ALA A 500 -9.19 -12.66 0.22
CA ALA A 500 -7.97 -11.92 -0.10
C ALA A 500 -6.72 -12.81 -0.10
N SER A 501 -6.63 -13.73 0.86
CA SER A 501 -5.52 -14.66 0.99
C SER A 501 -5.49 -15.67 -0.16
N PHE A 502 -6.64 -16.18 -0.59
CA PHE A 502 -6.71 -17.02 -1.80
C PHE A 502 -6.28 -16.23 -3.04
N ALA A 503 -6.72 -14.99 -3.19
CA ALA A 503 -6.34 -14.15 -4.32
C ALA A 503 -4.82 -13.88 -4.35
N ARG A 504 -4.19 -13.60 -3.20
CA ARG A 504 -2.72 -13.50 -3.08
C ARG A 504 -2.02 -14.84 -3.37
N GLY A 505 -2.58 -15.95 -2.92
CA GLY A 505 -2.11 -17.29 -3.28
C GLY A 505 -2.09 -17.53 -4.79
N PHE A 506 -3.14 -17.12 -5.51
CA PHE A 506 -3.16 -17.16 -6.97
C PHE A 506 -2.11 -16.23 -7.61
N THR A 507 -1.85 -15.05 -7.03
CA THR A 507 -0.73 -14.19 -7.46
C THR A 507 0.59 -14.97 -7.40
N TYR A 508 0.86 -15.68 -6.30
CA TYR A 508 2.07 -16.50 -6.16
C TYR A 508 2.15 -17.61 -7.21
N VAL A 509 1.04 -18.30 -7.49
CA VAL A 509 1.00 -19.33 -8.55
C VAL A 509 1.31 -18.72 -9.92
N ILE A 510 0.71 -17.58 -10.27
CA ILE A 510 0.96 -16.88 -11.53
C ILE A 510 2.44 -16.50 -11.64
N MET A 511 3.02 -15.94 -10.58
CA MET A 511 4.42 -15.51 -10.58
C MET A 511 5.38 -16.70 -10.61
N TYR A 512 5.03 -17.82 -9.97
CA TYR A 512 5.82 -19.04 -10.05
C TYR A 512 5.85 -19.62 -11.47
N LEU A 513 4.70 -19.61 -12.15
CA LEU A 513 4.58 -20.11 -13.53
C LEU A 513 5.22 -19.18 -14.55
N LYS A 514 5.12 -17.85 -14.35
CA LYS A 514 5.67 -16.84 -15.25
C LYS A 514 6.36 -15.74 -14.43
N PRO A 515 7.64 -15.96 -14.05
CA PRO A 515 8.36 -15.00 -13.23
C PRO A 515 8.56 -13.65 -13.94
N PRO A 516 8.54 -12.53 -13.18
CA PRO A 516 8.76 -11.21 -13.74
C PRO A 516 10.18 -11.13 -14.32
N LYS A 517 10.31 -10.52 -15.50
CA LYS A 517 11.61 -10.27 -16.16
C LYS A 517 11.96 -8.80 -16.30
N SER A 518 10.99 -7.93 -16.05
CA SER A 518 11.11 -6.49 -16.24
C SER A 518 11.26 -5.78 -14.90
N VAL A 519 11.92 -4.63 -14.92
CA VAL A 519 11.93 -3.66 -13.81
C VAL A 519 10.58 -2.94 -13.67
N LEU A 520 9.67 -3.09 -14.63
CA LEU A 520 8.32 -2.55 -14.55
C LEU A 520 7.39 -3.49 -13.75
N PRO A 521 6.38 -2.96 -13.05
CA PRO A 521 5.39 -3.74 -12.31
C PRO A 521 4.64 -4.72 -13.21
N SER A 522 4.53 -5.96 -12.77
CA SER A 522 3.86 -7.03 -13.53
C SER A 522 2.33 -6.98 -13.45
N ARG A 523 1.78 -6.26 -12.47
CA ARG A 523 0.32 -6.03 -12.28
C ARG A 523 -0.52 -7.32 -12.30
N PRO A 524 -0.23 -8.31 -11.44
CA PRO A 524 -1.08 -9.51 -11.32
C PRO A 524 -2.55 -9.14 -11.07
N PRO A 525 -3.52 -9.66 -11.85
CA PRO A 525 -4.92 -9.26 -11.74
C PRO A 525 -5.56 -9.68 -10.42
N THR A 526 -5.15 -10.83 -9.87
CA THR A 526 -5.64 -11.37 -8.59
C THR A 526 -5.24 -10.50 -7.40
N GLU A 527 -4.20 -9.69 -7.55
CA GLU A 527 -3.74 -8.78 -6.49
C GLU A 527 -4.71 -7.62 -6.23
N LEU A 528 -5.51 -7.23 -7.23
CA LEU A 528 -6.60 -6.27 -7.04
C LEU A 528 -7.69 -6.85 -6.14
N LEU A 529 -7.98 -8.15 -6.28
CA LEU A 529 -8.95 -8.84 -5.43
C LEU A 529 -8.40 -9.01 -4.00
N ALA A 530 -7.11 -9.27 -3.87
CA ALA A 530 -6.43 -9.28 -2.56
C ALA A 530 -6.52 -7.92 -1.87
N ALA A 531 -6.21 -6.82 -2.59
CA ALA A 531 -6.37 -5.46 -2.07
C ALA A 531 -7.82 -5.18 -1.65
N PHE A 532 -8.80 -5.47 -2.52
CA PHE A 532 -10.21 -5.25 -2.22
C PHE A 532 -10.66 -5.99 -0.97
N GLY A 533 -10.31 -7.27 -0.85
CA GLY A 533 -10.67 -8.09 0.32
C GLY A 533 -10.00 -7.62 1.61
N LEU A 534 -8.74 -7.18 1.56
CA LEU A 534 -8.03 -6.63 2.72
C LEU A 534 -8.61 -5.28 3.18
N ILE A 535 -8.88 -4.35 2.24
CA ILE A 535 -9.46 -3.04 2.56
C ILE A 535 -10.87 -3.22 3.13
N SER A 536 -11.71 -4.01 2.44
CA SER A 536 -13.09 -4.26 2.86
C SER A 536 -13.15 -5.04 4.17
N GLY A 537 -12.36 -6.11 4.30
CA GLY A 537 -12.25 -6.90 5.52
C GLY A 537 -11.77 -6.06 6.69
N GLY A 538 -10.77 -5.20 6.49
CA GLY A 538 -10.30 -4.26 7.50
C GLY A 538 -11.39 -3.30 7.99
N ILE A 539 -12.17 -2.70 7.08
CA ILE A 539 -13.27 -1.79 7.47
C ILE A 539 -14.38 -2.52 8.23
N ILE A 540 -14.83 -3.69 7.74
CA ILE A 540 -15.86 -4.48 8.43
C ILE A 540 -15.35 -4.98 9.78
N PHE A 541 -14.07 -5.29 9.91
CA PHE A 541 -13.45 -5.67 11.19
C PHE A 541 -13.45 -4.50 12.19
N MET A 542 -13.17 -3.27 11.76
CA MET A 542 -13.35 -2.09 12.64
C MET A 542 -14.83 -1.92 13.06
N ALA A 543 -15.75 -2.22 12.15
CA ALA A 543 -17.19 -2.14 12.41
C ALA A 543 -17.73 -3.27 13.31
N SER A 544 -16.97 -4.34 13.55
CA SER A 544 -17.40 -5.46 14.40
C SER A 544 -17.14 -5.28 15.89
N ALA A 545 -16.66 -4.10 16.31
CA ALA A 545 -16.53 -3.75 17.73
C ALA A 545 -17.89 -3.78 18.45
N SER A 546 -17.89 -4.20 19.72
CA SER A 546 -19.09 -4.34 20.57
C SER A 546 -20.00 -3.11 20.54
N ASP A 547 -19.47 -1.91 20.77
CA ASP A 547 -20.24 -0.66 20.74
C ASP A 547 -20.84 -0.33 19.37
N THR A 548 -20.10 -0.63 18.29
CA THR A 548 -20.60 -0.44 16.93
C THR A 548 -21.78 -1.38 16.67
N VAL A 549 -21.67 -2.64 17.09
CA VAL A 549 -22.75 -3.64 16.97
C VAL A 549 -23.95 -3.25 17.83
N ALA A 550 -23.73 -2.75 19.05
CA ALA A 550 -24.79 -2.24 19.91
C ALA A 550 -25.54 -1.06 19.25
N GLY A 551 -24.80 -0.15 18.60
CA GLY A 551 -25.38 0.91 17.78
C GLY A 551 -26.20 0.37 16.61
N MET A 552 -25.70 -0.65 15.90
CA MET A 552 -26.45 -1.30 14.81
C MET A 552 -27.77 -1.91 15.32
N ILE A 553 -27.75 -2.61 16.46
CA ILE A 553 -28.94 -3.17 17.10
C ILE A 553 -29.93 -2.06 17.46
N HIS A 554 -29.45 -1.01 18.14
CA HIS A 554 -30.28 0.11 18.59
C HIS A 554 -30.98 0.84 17.42
N TYR A 555 -30.22 1.16 16.36
CA TYR A 555 -30.75 1.84 15.18
C TYR A 555 -31.41 0.89 14.15
N LYS A 556 -31.55 -0.40 14.48
CA LYS A 556 -32.12 -1.44 13.60
C LYS A 556 -31.44 -1.51 12.22
N LEU A 557 -30.12 -1.35 12.21
CA LEU A 557 -29.29 -1.46 11.02
C LEU A 557 -28.92 -2.91 10.76
N ASP A 558 -29.22 -3.37 9.56
CA ASP A 558 -28.89 -4.73 9.14
C ASP A 558 -27.40 -4.88 8.79
N ALA A 559 -26.83 -6.05 9.08
CA ALA A 559 -25.44 -6.35 8.77
C ALA A 559 -25.17 -6.38 7.25
N MET A 560 -26.16 -6.76 6.42
CA MET A 560 -25.98 -6.73 4.97
C MET A 560 -25.99 -5.31 4.40
N PHE A 561 -26.71 -4.38 5.05
CA PHE A 561 -26.67 -2.97 4.68
C PHE A 561 -25.25 -2.40 4.87
N MET A 562 -24.67 -2.59 6.06
CA MET A 562 -23.29 -2.16 6.36
C MET A 562 -22.27 -2.79 5.41
N TYR A 563 -22.43 -4.09 5.12
CA TYR A 563 -21.60 -4.80 4.17
C TYR A 563 -21.65 -4.18 2.77
N THR A 564 -22.86 -3.96 2.24
CA THR A 564 -23.07 -3.44 0.88
C THR A 564 -22.55 -2.02 0.71
N VAL A 565 -22.81 -1.14 1.69
CA VAL A 565 -22.28 0.23 1.69
C VAL A 565 -20.75 0.22 1.72
N THR A 566 -20.16 -0.66 2.52
CA THR A 566 -18.70 -0.78 2.61
C THR A 566 -18.09 -1.25 1.29
N MET A 567 -18.68 -2.25 0.62
CA MET A 567 -18.17 -2.71 -0.69
C MET A 567 -18.17 -1.58 -1.73
N GLY A 568 -19.26 -0.81 -1.79
CA GLY A 568 -19.37 0.35 -2.69
C GLY A 568 -18.35 1.44 -2.36
N PHE A 569 -18.21 1.78 -1.07
CA PHE A 569 -17.22 2.75 -0.60
C PHE A 569 -15.79 2.33 -0.93
N VAL A 570 -15.43 1.06 -0.71
CA VAL A 570 -14.09 0.53 -1.03
C VAL A 570 -13.80 0.61 -2.52
N GLY A 571 -14.77 0.30 -3.39
CA GLY A 571 -14.60 0.45 -4.83
C GLY A 571 -14.25 1.89 -5.24
N VAL A 572 -14.94 2.88 -4.66
CA VAL A 572 -14.64 4.30 -4.88
C VAL A 572 -13.28 4.68 -4.30
N LEU A 573 -12.94 4.20 -3.11
CA LEU A 573 -11.66 4.48 -2.44
C LEU A 573 -10.48 3.93 -3.24
N MET A 574 -10.57 2.70 -3.75
CA MET A 574 -9.54 2.10 -4.58
C MET A 574 -9.36 2.86 -5.91
N ALA A 575 -10.47 3.28 -6.54
CA ALA A 575 -10.41 4.12 -7.74
C ALA A 575 -9.74 5.47 -7.43
N TRP A 576 -10.06 6.08 -6.29
CA TRP A 576 -9.44 7.32 -5.83
C TRP A 576 -7.94 7.16 -5.59
N GLU A 577 -7.50 6.08 -4.94
CA GLU A 577 -6.09 5.80 -4.71
C GLU A 577 -5.31 5.68 -6.03
N ILE A 578 -5.86 4.98 -7.02
CA ILE A 578 -5.26 4.88 -8.35
C ILE A 578 -5.13 6.26 -9.01
N ILE A 579 -6.16 7.11 -8.91
CA ILE A 579 -6.12 8.48 -9.44
C ILE A 579 -5.02 9.31 -8.76
N VAL A 580 -4.94 9.26 -7.43
CA VAL A 580 -3.91 9.97 -6.64
C VAL A 580 -2.51 9.55 -7.09
N LEU A 581 -2.26 8.25 -7.21
CA LEU A 581 -0.97 7.75 -7.69
C LEU A 581 -0.73 8.15 -9.15
N ALA A 582 -1.74 8.09 -10.02
CA ALA A 582 -1.60 8.54 -11.41
C ALA A 582 -1.25 10.04 -11.53
N ILE A 583 -1.80 10.90 -10.66
CA ILE A 583 -1.46 12.34 -10.61
C ILE A 583 0.04 12.54 -10.35
N LYS A 584 0.66 11.70 -9.51
CA LYS A 584 2.11 11.73 -9.33
C LYS A 584 2.84 11.51 -10.66
N GLY A 585 2.49 10.44 -11.37
CA GLY A 585 3.11 10.11 -12.65
C GLY A 585 2.93 11.22 -13.70
N TRP A 586 1.75 11.84 -13.72
CA TRP A 586 1.46 13.01 -14.55
C TRP A 586 2.34 14.22 -14.18
N ALA A 587 2.47 14.53 -12.90
CA ALA A 587 3.25 15.66 -12.42
C ALA A 587 4.73 15.54 -12.79
N VAL A 588 5.34 14.36 -12.57
CA VAL A 588 6.74 14.10 -12.95
C VAL A 588 6.97 14.34 -14.44
N ARG A 589 6.06 13.87 -15.31
CA ARG A 589 6.17 14.08 -16.77
C ARG A 589 6.09 15.53 -17.18
N ARG A 590 5.30 16.32 -16.46
CA ARG A 590 5.12 17.73 -16.75
C ARG A 590 6.36 18.52 -16.36
N GLU A 591 6.97 18.21 -15.22
CA GLU A 591 8.21 18.85 -14.79
C GLU A 591 9.41 18.41 -15.64
N LEU A 592 9.41 17.20 -16.23
CA LEU A 592 10.46 16.77 -17.18
C LEU A 592 10.37 17.42 -18.57
N ARG A 593 9.24 18.07 -18.91
CA ARG A 593 9.02 18.75 -20.20
C ARG A 593 9.31 20.24 -20.14
N HIS A 594 9.45 20.78 -18.93
CA HIS A 594 9.87 22.14 -18.65
C HIS A 594 11.34 22.12 -18.28
#